data_AF-A0A7W0PIK9-F1
#
_entry.id   AF-A0A7W0PIK9-F1
#
_cell.length_a   1.000
_cell.length_b   1.000
_cell.length_c   1.000
_cell.angle_alpha   90.00
_cell.angle_beta   90.00
_cell.angle_gamma   90.00
#
_symmetry.space_group_name_H-M   'P 1'
#
loop_
_entity.id
_entity.type
_entity.pdbx_description
1 polymer ?
#
loop_
_entity_poly.entity_id
_entity_poly.type
_entity_poly.pdbx_seq_one_letter_code
_entity_poly.pdbx_strand_id
1 'polypeptide(L)'
;MRMPRSHSTAGSFVGLLAATLLLGGAGARAQETPLPSLDEAGWQGVLGVRAAVSTAQRYVVLLEEPSLAARVRALGGQATDAQMRGWTRDAVGVQEQFLARMSAAGARVTPDHRYVRVLNGFSARLDPTSLELVDGDREVAAVYPVRPAFPAQTAEAPDVTPSAVRGLEIPGLDGAGVTVALLDTGIDPSHPYLRRSLLPGIDLINPGSGAVAQPHPTIPGRPERHGTELAGIVSGSDGPGGLHGVAPGASILPVRIAGWQPDAEGGYTVYSRTDQIIAGLEAAVDPNEDGDTHDAARIALVGVVEPYASFPDGPLSRAVAGATQLDMLVVVPAGNDGRAGPSYGSIAGPSGAPAALTVAAADGRPATPTVRVQVRAGLRVLFERPLPLGGAPMQTVTASVVPVSRAAATKGIAGFFRADGTSAVAGRAALLPRGRLTEETVEEATTAGAPMVLVDGRLPAGAFSLDVPVGVPVVGLPSELVQVIRAMLAGGVPVTVAVGAVEIAENDAGTSVAAFSSRGLAFGGGLKPELVAPGVAVPTSEPGRAEDGDVRFGTVS
;
A
#
# COMPACT_ATOMS: atom_id res chain seq x y z
N MET A 1 2.81 55.79 -1.20
CA MET A 1 3.18 56.81 -2.20
C MET A 1 3.54 56.08 -3.49
N ARG A 2 2.69 56.21 -4.52
CA ARG A 2 2.83 55.92 -5.96
C ARG A 2 3.49 54.61 -6.46
N MET A 3 2.63 53.73 -7.01
CA MET A 3 2.92 52.88 -8.18
C MET A 3 3.17 53.73 -9.44
N PRO A 4 3.91 53.21 -10.43
CA PRO A 4 3.73 53.57 -11.83
C PRO A 4 3.00 52.48 -12.61
N ARG A 5 1.98 52.93 -13.36
CA ARG A 5 1.36 52.22 -14.48
C ARG A 5 2.18 52.47 -15.75
N SER A 6 2.28 51.49 -16.65
CA SER A 6 2.56 51.77 -18.06
C SER A 6 1.69 50.89 -18.97
N HIS A 7 0.85 51.61 -19.70
CA HIS A 7 0.12 51.39 -20.93
C HIS A 7 0.24 50.10 -21.75
N SER A 8 -0.93 49.72 -22.25
CA SER A 8 -1.21 48.78 -23.33
C SER A 8 -0.74 49.30 -24.68
N THR A 9 -0.34 48.37 -25.54
CA THR A 9 -0.47 48.52 -27.00
C THR A 9 -1.10 47.25 -27.55
N ALA A 10 -2.23 47.45 -28.23
CA ALA A 10 -2.95 46.44 -28.98
C ALA A 10 -2.24 46.21 -30.32
N GLY A 11 -1.99 44.96 -30.67
CA GLY A 11 -1.51 44.54 -31.97
C GLY A 11 -2.35 43.38 -32.46
N SER A 12 -3.37 43.71 -33.27
CA SER A 12 -4.19 42.75 -34.02
C SER A 12 -3.32 41.93 -34.96
N PHE A 13 -3.39 40.59 -34.88
CA PHE A 13 -2.94 39.73 -35.98
C PHE A 13 -4.12 38.95 -36.56
N VAL A 14 -4.31 39.23 -37.84
CA VAL A 14 -5.36 38.76 -38.74
C VAL A 14 -5.25 37.25 -38.94
N GLY A 15 -6.40 36.58 -38.91
CA GLY A 15 -6.54 35.16 -39.21
C GLY A 15 -6.26 34.84 -40.68
N LEU A 16 -5.68 33.67 -40.91
CA LEU A 16 -5.69 33.02 -42.21
C LEU A 16 -6.23 31.60 -42.04
N LEU A 17 -7.49 31.42 -42.42
CA LEU A 17 -8.07 30.12 -42.72
C LEU A 17 -7.38 29.59 -43.98
N ALA A 18 -6.69 28.46 -43.87
CA ALA A 18 -6.30 27.65 -45.02
C ALA A 18 -6.98 26.29 -44.91
N ALA A 19 -8.12 26.16 -45.60
CA ALA A 19 -8.73 24.89 -45.89
C ALA A 19 -7.84 24.11 -46.86
N THR A 20 -7.48 22.87 -46.51
CA THR A 20 -6.88 21.92 -47.47
C THR A 20 -7.68 20.62 -47.45
N LEU A 21 -8.13 20.26 -48.64
CA LEU A 21 -8.96 19.10 -48.96
C LEU A 21 -8.22 17.78 -48.74
N LEU A 22 -8.98 16.79 -48.27
CA LEU A 22 -8.73 15.36 -48.39
C LEU A 22 -8.68 14.92 -49.86
N LEU A 23 -7.64 14.18 -50.25
CA LEU A 23 -7.65 13.21 -51.34
C LEU A 23 -6.46 12.24 -51.23
N GLY A 24 -6.74 10.93 -51.10
CA GLY A 24 -5.98 9.84 -51.74
C GLY A 24 -4.77 9.26 -50.99
N GLY A 25 -4.89 8.00 -50.54
CA GLY A 25 -3.85 7.28 -49.81
C GLY A 25 -2.67 6.76 -50.65
N ALA A 26 -1.55 6.50 -49.97
CA ALA A 26 -0.76 5.26 -50.07
C ALA A 26 0.42 5.30 -49.09
N GLY A 27 0.49 4.30 -48.19
CA GLY A 27 1.75 3.72 -47.73
C GLY A 27 2.67 4.56 -46.82
N ALA A 28 2.19 4.96 -45.64
CA ALA A 28 3.09 5.22 -44.52
C ALA A 28 3.03 4.03 -43.56
N ARG A 29 4.11 3.23 -43.53
CA ARG A 29 4.35 2.32 -42.39
C ARG A 29 4.27 3.17 -41.14
N ALA A 30 3.26 2.91 -40.30
CA ALA A 30 3.19 3.46 -38.97
C ALA A 30 4.44 3.01 -38.24
N GLN A 31 5.39 3.93 -38.10
CA GLN A 31 6.48 3.80 -37.17
C GLN A 31 5.82 3.67 -35.80
N GLU A 32 5.90 2.48 -35.21
CA GLU A 32 5.38 2.21 -33.87
C GLU A 32 6.01 3.21 -32.91
N THR A 33 5.22 4.21 -32.52
CA THR A 33 5.56 5.07 -31.40
C THR A 33 5.71 4.16 -30.18
N PRO A 34 6.82 4.22 -29.43
CA PRO A 34 6.94 3.46 -28.20
C PRO A 34 5.74 3.79 -27.31
N LEU A 35 5.01 2.77 -26.89
CA LEU A 35 3.82 2.91 -26.09
C LEU A 35 4.15 3.75 -24.84
N PRO A 36 3.38 4.82 -24.53
CA PRO A 36 3.45 5.40 -23.20
C PRO A 36 3.14 4.30 -22.17
N SER A 37 3.95 4.25 -21.11
CA SER A 37 3.87 3.29 -20.01
C SER A 37 2.43 2.96 -19.64
N LEU A 38 2.12 1.67 -19.45
CA LEU A 38 0.87 1.16 -18.86
C LEU A 38 0.29 2.19 -17.88
N ASP A 39 -0.88 2.74 -18.22
CA ASP A 39 -1.42 3.95 -17.60
C ASP A 39 -1.44 3.85 -16.06
N GLU A 40 -0.81 4.80 -15.39
CA GLU A 40 -0.89 5.05 -13.94
C GLU A 40 -2.35 5.09 -13.42
N ALA A 41 -3.25 5.52 -14.30
CA ALA A 41 -4.69 5.50 -14.16
C ALA A 41 -5.29 4.13 -13.77
N GLY A 42 -4.72 3.05 -14.32
CA GLY A 42 -5.18 1.68 -14.12
C GLY A 42 -4.96 1.21 -12.70
N TRP A 43 -3.72 1.39 -12.23
CA TRP A 43 -3.32 1.05 -10.88
C TRP A 43 -4.00 1.92 -9.82
N GLN A 44 -4.16 3.23 -10.06
CA GLN A 44 -4.93 4.11 -9.15
C GLN A 44 -6.39 3.64 -8.99
N GLY A 45 -6.94 2.96 -10.00
CA GLY A 45 -8.27 2.34 -9.92
C GLY A 45 -8.30 1.16 -8.95
N VAL A 46 -7.30 0.27 -9.05
CA VAL A 46 -7.10 -0.97 -8.27
C VAL A 46 -6.82 -0.71 -6.79
N LEU A 47 -6.05 0.35 -6.53
CA LEU A 47 -5.70 0.79 -5.19
C LEU A 47 -6.89 1.27 -4.36
N GLY A 48 -8.04 1.51 -5.01
CA GLY A 48 -9.21 2.11 -4.41
C GLY A 48 -8.96 3.53 -3.92
N VAL A 49 -10.03 4.16 -3.41
CA VAL A 49 -9.89 5.36 -2.59
C VAL A 49 -9.79 4.87 -1.15
N ARG A 50 -8.67 5.18 -0.49
CA ARG A 50 -8.46 4.86 0.93
C ARG A 50 -9.60 5.45 1.76
N ALA A 51 -10.11 4.68 2.71
CA ALA A 51 -11.18 5.12 3.59
C ALA A 51 -10.75 6.38 4.38
N ALA A 52 -11.69 7.28 4.63
CA ALA A 52 -11.42 8.43 5.50
C ALA A 52 -11.22 7.91 6.93
N VAL A 53 -10.07 8.21 7.53
CA VAL A 53 -9.72 7.84 8.90
C VAL A 53 -9.57 9.10 9.73
N SER A 54 -10.27 9.16 10.87
CA SER A 54 -10.09 10.23 11.84
C SER A 54 -8.92 9.91 12.76
N THR A 55 -7.97 10.85 12.88
CA THR A 55 -6.89 10.76 13.87
C THR A 55 -7.24 11.44 15.20
N ALA A 56 -8.48 11.93 15.38
CA ALA A 56 -9.06 12.41 16.64
C ALA A 56 -8.17 13.39 17.45
N GLN A 57 -7.53 14.36 16.78
CA GLN A 57 -6.61 15.32 17.42
C GLN A 57 -5.46 14.65 18.18
N ARG A 58 -4.94 13.53 17.65
CA ARG A 58 -3.70 12.91 18.14
C ARG A 58 -2.48 13.66 17.64
N TYR A 59 -1.52 13.84 18.52
CA TYR A 59 -0.24 14.48 18.23
C TYR A 59 0.91 13.61 18.75
N VAL A 60 2.06 13.68 18.09
CA VAL A 60 3.36 13.26 18.59
C VAL A 60 4.06 14.49 19.16
N VAL A 61 4.37 14.46 20.44
CA VAL A 61 5.10 15.51 21.16
C VAL A 61 6.54 15.05 21.31
N LEU A 62 7.47 15.78 20.71
CA LEU A 62 8.92 15.55 20.86
C LEU A 62 9.47 16.40 22.00
N LEU A 63 10.31 15.81 22.83
CA LEU A 63 10.98 16.51 23.91
C LEU A 63 12.43 16.85 23.52
N GLU A 64 12.95 17.94 24.09
CA GLU A 64 14.35 18.38 23.89
C GLU A 64 15.37 17.42 24.52
N GLU A 65 14.97 16.67 25.55
CA GLU A 65 15.85 15.73 26.24
C GLU A 65 16.31 14.60 25.28
N PRO A 66 17.62 14.25 25.22
CA PRO A 66 18.11 13.24 24.28
C PRO A 66 17.53 11.84 24.49
N SER A 67 17.19 11.15 23.39
CA SER A 67 16.81 9.73 23.39
C SER A 67 18.00 8.80 23.68
N LEU A 68 17.71 7.53 23.94
CA LEU A 68 18.75 6.49 24.06
C LEU A 68 19.66 6.47 22.83
N ALA A 69 19.07 6.46 21.62
CA ALA A 69 19.82 6.46 20.36
C ALA A 69 20.78 7.65 20.27
N ALA A 70 20.33 8.85 20.65
CA ALA A 70 21.17 10.03 20.65
C ALA A 70 22.35 9.91 21.62
N ARG A 71 22.13 9.32 22.81
CA ARG A 71 23.17 9.09 23.83
C ARG A 71 24.15 8.00 23.42
N VAL A 72 23.68 6.90 22.86
CA VAL A 72 24.51 5.82 22.29
C VAL A 72 25.38 6.36 21.16
N ARG A 73 24.80 7.15 20.24
CA ARG A 73 25.53 7.82 19.16
C ARG A 73 26.60 8.77 19.71
N ALA A 74 26.29 9.54 20.75
CA ALA A 74 27.25 10.47 21.36
C ALA A 74 28.48 9.75 21.95
N LEU A 75 28.33 8.48 22.35
CA LEU A 75 29.44 7.61 22.76
C LEU A 75 30.04 6.78 21.60
N GLY A 76 29.73 7.12 20.34
CA GLY A 76 30.25 6.38 19.18
C GLY A 76 29.74 4.95 19.06
N GLY A 77 28.56 4.64 19.63
CA GLY A 77 27.95 3.31 19.58
C GLY A 77 28.44 2.33 20.66
N GLN A 78 29.28 2.77 21.60
CA GLN A 78 29.93 1.89 22.59
C GLN A 78 29.29 1.98 23.99
N ALA A 79 27.97 2.16 24.07
CA ALA A 79 27.27 2.19 25.35
C ALA A 79 27.14 0.79 25.96
N THR A 80 27.40 0.67 27.26
CA THR A 80 27.16 -0.57 28.03
C THR A 80 25.68 -0.74 28.36
N ASP A 81 25.24 -1.97 28.63
CA ASP A 81 23.85 -2.27 29.01
C ASP A 81 23.42 -1.48 30.25
N ALA A 82 24.32 -1.33 31.24
CA ALA A 82 24.03 -0.58 32.45
C ALA A 82 23.78 0.91 32.17
N GLN A 83 24.53 1.50 31.23
CA GLN A 83 24.32 2.88 30.79
C GLN A 83 23.00 3.00 30.02
N MET A 84 22.72 2.09 29.09
CA MET A 84 21.48 2.11 28.32
C MET A 84 20.25 2.01 29.22
N ARG A 85 20.21 1.01 30.11
CA ARG A 85 19.14 0.88 31.10
C ARG A 85 19.01 2.10 32.01
N GLY A 86 20.14 2.71 32.39
CA GLY A 86 20.17 3.95 33.16
C GLY A 86 19.49 5.09 32.42
N TRP A 87 19.92 5.38 31.19
CA TRP A 87 19.38 6.45 30.37
C TRP A 87 17.92 6.24 29.98
N THR A 88 17.51 4.99 29.73
CA THR A 88 16.12 4.65 29.46
C THR A 88 15.24 4.99 30.68
N ARG A 89 15.65 4.60 31.89
CA ARG A 89 14.93 4.98 33.13
C ARG A 89 14.91 6.50 33.36
N ASP A 90 16.03 7.17 33.11
CA ASP A 90 16.12 8.63 33.26
C ASP A 90 15.17 9.34 32.31
N ALA A 91 15.12 8.93 31.03
CA ALA A 91 14.22 9.48 30.03
C ALA A 91 12.74 9.28 30.41
N VAL A 92 12.36 8.09 30.90
CA VAL A 92 11.02 7.82 31.43
C VAL A 92 10.71 8.75 32.60
N GLY A 93 11.64 8.90 33.55
CA GLY A 93 11.47 9.79 34.71
C GLY A 93 11.29 11.26 34.30
N VAL A 94 12.03 11.74 33.30
CA VAL A 94 11.87 13.09 32.74
C VAL A 94 10.47 13.26 32.13
N GLN A 95 9.99 12.28 31.36
CA GLN A 95 8.63 12.33 30.79
C GLN A 95 7.55 12.37 31.88
N GLU A 96 7.70 11.58 32.95
CA GLU A 96 6.73 11.58 34.06
C GLU A 96 6.69 12.93 34.79
N GLN A 97 7.85 13.53 35.04
CA GLN A 97 7.95 14.87 35.64
C GLN A 97 7.32 15.93 34.74
N PHE A 98 7.57 15.87 33.43
CA PHE A 98 6.94 16.72 32.43
C PHE A 98 5.42 16.60 32.47
N LEU A 99 4.89 15.38 32.40
CA LEU A 99 3.44 15.13 32.39
C LEU A 99 2.77 15.58 33.70
N ALA A 100 3.39 15.34 34.85
CA ALA A 100 2.89 15.82 36.14
C ALA A 100 2.83 17.36 36.19
N ARG A 101 3.86 18.04 35.66
CA ARG A 101 3.92 19.50 35.56
C ARG A 101 2.85 20.06 34.61
N MET A 102 2.66 19.43 33.45
CA MET A 102 1.59 19.77 32.51
C MET A 102 0.20 19.60 33.15
N SER A 103 -0.01 18.51 33.90
CA SER A 103 -1.25 18.29 34.65
C SER A 103 -1.48 19.37 35.71
N ALA A 104 -0.44 19.80 36.43
CA ALA A 104 -0.53 20.88 37.41
C ALA A 104 -0.84 22.24 36.76
N ALA A 105 -0.41 22.46 35.52
CA ALA A 105 -0.74 23.64 34.71
C ALA A 105 -2.15 23.57 34.07
N GLY A 106 -2.88 22.46 34.25
CA GLY A 106 -4.25 22.27 33.76
C GLY A 106 -4.37 21.56 32.42
N ALA A 107 -3.27 21.09 31.83
CA ALA A 107 -3.31 20.27 30.62
C ALA A 107 -3.78 18.83 30.94
N ARG A 108 -4.65 18.27 30.11
CA ARG A 108 -5.12 16.88 30.22
C ARG A 108 -4.38 16.03 29.19
N VAL A 109 -3.27 15.43 29.62
CA VAL A 109 -2.42 14.64 28.75
C VAL A 109 -2.39 13.20 29.25
N THR A 110 -2.93 12.28 28.45
CA THR A 110 -2.79 10.84 28.65
C THR A 110 -2.02 10.28 27.46
N PRO A 111 -0.76 9.85 27.65
CA PRO A 111 0.01 9.24 26.58
C PRO A 111 -0.67 7.97 26.04
N ASP A 112 -0.84 7.88 24.73
CA ASP A 112 -1.22 6.65 24.02
C ASP A 112 0.02 5.75 23.86
N HIS A 113 1.17 6.33 23.47
CA HIS A 113 2.48 5.66 23.40
C HIS A 113 3.60 6.56 23.94
N ARG A 114 4.65 5.96 24.48
CA ARG A 114 5.87 6.64 24.92
C ARG A 114 7.07 6.15 24.12
N TYR A 115 7.97 7.07 23.83
CA TYR A 115 9.17 6.83 23.03
C TYR A 115 10.36 7.36 23.82
N VAL A 116 11.35 6.52 24.05
CA VAL A 116 12.58 6.93 24.76
C VAL A 116 13.84 6.44 24.05
N ARG A 117 13.71 5.48 23.11
CA ARG A 117 14.84 4.82 22.48
C ARG A 117 15.20 5.45 21.15
N VAL A 118 14.31 5.34 20.16
CA VAL A 118 14.55 5.83 18.80
C VAL A 118 14.34 7.35 18.69
N LEU A 119 13.44 7.89 19.50
CA LEU A 119 13.31 9.33 19.76
C LEU A 119 12.81 9.53 21.19
N ASN A 120 12.84 10.76 21.70
CA ASN A 120 12.29 11.06 23.02
C ASN A 120 11.00 11.87 22.89
N GLY A 121 9.91 11.33 23.41
CA GLY A 121 8.59 11.95 23.33
C GLY A 121 7.46 10.99 23.65
N PHE A 122 6.24 11.42 23.36
CA PHE A 122 5.05 10.59 23.51
C PHE A 122 3.99 11.00 22.50
N SER A 123 3.03 10.12 22.21
CA SER A 123 1.80 10.51 21.52
C SER A 123 0.66 10.66 22.51
N ALA A 124 -0.24 11.60 22.25
CA ALA A 124 -1.44 11.78 23.04
C ALA A 124 -2.54 12.47 22.23
N ARG A 125 -3.79 12.29 22.66
CA ARG A 125 -4.89 13.16 22.25
C ARG A 125 -4.83 14.45 23.06
N LEU A 126 -4.75 15.58 22.36
CA LEU A 126 -4.66 16.89 22.99
C LEU A 126 -5.86 17.73 22.57
N ASP A 127 -6.66 18.14 23.55
CA ASP A 127 -7.64 19.21 23.34
C ASP A 127 -6.92 20.55 23.08
N PRO A 128 -7.59 21.57 22.51
CA PRO A 128 -6.93 22.82 22.13
C PRO A 128 -6.16 23.51 23.27
N THR A 129 -6.67 23.45 24.51
CA THR A 129 -6.01 24.04 25.67
C THR A 129 -4.77 23.25 26.06
N SER A 130 -4.87 21.93 26.08
CA SER A 130 -3.72 21.06 26.38
C SER A 130 -2.65 21.17 25.30
N LEU A 131 -3.03 21.30 24.03
CA LEU A 131 -2.10 21.50 22.92
C LEU A 131 -1.33 22.82 23.07
N GLU A 132 -2.00 23.92 23.36
CA GLU A 132 -1.36 25.23 23.55
C GLU A 132 -0.37 25.22 24.72
N LEU A 133 -0.73 24.59 25.83
CA LEU A 133 0.14 24.48 27.01
C LEU A 133 1.38 23.62 26.73
N VAL A 134 1.22 22.50 26.02
CA VAL A 134 2.31 21.60 25.68
C VAL A 134 3.24 22.24 24.63
N ASP A 135 2.69 22.78 23.54
CA ASP A 135 3.47 23.39 22.45
C ASP A 135 4.24 24.65 22.89
N GLY A 136 3.71 25.38 23.87
CA GLY A 136 4.37 26.55 24.46
C GLY A 136 5.46 26.23 25.49
N ASP A 137 5.64 24.96 25.87
CA ASP A 137 6.61 24.57 26.90
C ASP A 137 8.03 24.48 26.35
N ARG A 138 9.01 25.02 27.09
CA ARG A 138 10.42 25.04 26.68
C ARG A 138 11.07 23.65 26.57
N GLU A 139 10.50 22.61 27.18
CA GLU A 139 11.02 21.24 27.10
C GLU A 139 10.46 20.49 25.88
N VAL A 140 9.50 21.07 25.17
CA VAL A 140 8.93 20.52 23.94
C VAL A 140 9.70 21.06 22.73
N ALA A 141 10.32 20.15 21.99
CA ALA A 141 11.07 20.48 20.79
C ALA A 141 10.14 20.75 19.59
N ALA A 142 9.06 19.98 19.48
CA ALA A 142 8.04 20.13 18.44
C ALA A 142 6.81 19.27 18.70
N VAL A 143 5.66 19.70 18.18
CA VAL A 143 4.42 18.93 18.16
C VAL A 143 4.00 18.65 16.72
N TYR A 144 3.76 17.38 16.39
CA TYR A 144 3.37 16.95 15.04
C TYR A 144 2.00 16.28 15.05
N PRO A 145 1.10 16.58 14.10
CA PRO A 145 -0.16 15.85 13.98
C PRO A 145 0.11 14.40 13.56
N VAL A 146 -0.61 13.46 14.18
CA VAL A 146 -0.61 12.06 13.75
C VAL A 146 -1.39 11.94 12.44
N ARG A 147 -0.82 11.19 11.50
CA ARG A 147 -1.35 10.89 10.17
C ARG A 147 -1.72 9.41 10.08
N PRO A 148 -2.74 9.06 9.28
CA PRO A 148 -3.02 7.66 8.97
C PRO A 148 -1.96 7.11 8.01
N ALA A 149 -1.60 5.85 8.22
CA ALA A 149 -0.76 5.05 7.35
C ALA A 149 -1.52 3.80 6.90
N PHE A 150 -1.14 3.25 5.75
CA PHE A 150 -1.84 2.13 5.13
C PHE A 150 -0.83 1.08 4.66
N PRO A 151 -1.20 -0.22 4.66
CA PRO A 151 -0.41 -1.26 4.00
C PRO A 151 0.03 -0.82 2.60
N ALA A 152 1.31 -0.97 2.30
CA ALA A 152 1.92 -0.61 1.03
C ALA A 152 1.80 -1.74 0.00
N GLN A 153 0.61 -2.34 -0.08
CA GLN A 153 0.28 -3.41 -1.01
C GLN A 153 -0.88 -3.04 -1.93
N THR A 154 -1.02 -3.81 -3.00
CA THR A 154 -2.09 -3.84 -3.99
C THR A 154 -2.52 -5.29 -4.22
N ALA A 155 -3.76 -5.47 -4.72
CA ALA A 155 -4.53 -6.71 -4.75
C ALA A 155 -3.77 -7.99 -5.14
N GLU A 156 -4.21 -9.11 -4.56
CA GLU A 156 -3.50 -10.38 -4.43
C GLU A 156 -3.78 -11.33 -5.63
N ALA A 157 -3.28 -12.58 -5.69
CA ALA A 157 -3.68 -13.64 -6.66
C ALA A 157 -3.40 -15.06 -6.12
N PRO A 158 -4.25 -16.08 -6.30
CA PRO A 158 -4.17 -17.38 -5.62
C PRO A 158 -3.32 -18.42 -6.34
N ASP A 159 -2.78 -18.07 -7.51
CA ASP A 159 -2.05 -18.99 -8.34
C ASP A 159 -0.60 -18.54 -8.36
N VAL A 160 0.25 -19.39 -7.78
CA VAL A 160 1.71 -19.28 -7.82
C VAL A 160 2.17 -19.52 -9.25
N THR A 161 1.98 -18.52 -10.11
CA THR A 161 2.80 -18.43 -11.31
C THR A 161 4.22 -18.13 -10.84
N PRO A 162 5.25 -18.77 -11.41
CA PRO A 162 6.64 -18.46 -11.05
C PRO A 162 6.97 -17.01 -11.43
N SER A 163 6.71 -16.07 -10.52
CA SER A 163 7.31 -14.73 -10.59
C SER A 163 8.76 -14.87 -10.13
N ALA A 164 9.66 -14.18 -10.83
CA ALA A 164 11.09 -14.30 -10.61
C ALA A 164 11.52 -13.61 -9.30
N VAL A 165 11.41 -14.33 -8.18
CA VAL A 165 12.35 -14.16 -7.06
C VAL A 165 13.64 -14.96 -7.32
N ARG A 166 13.73 -15.66 -8.47
CA ARG A 166 14.93 -16.41 -8.87
C ARG A 166 16.10 -15.45 -9.10
N GLY A 167 17.21 -15.70 -8.42
CA GLY A 167 18.45 -14.96 -8.58
C GLY A 167 18.63 -13.77 -7.63
N LEU A 168 17.73 -13.58 -6.65
CA LEU A 168 17.96 -12.66 -5.52
C LEU A 168 18.67 -13.34 -4.34
N GLU A 169 18.83 -14.66 -4.38
CA GLU A 169 19.57 -15.43 -3.38
C GLU A 169 21.08 -15.17 -3.48
N ILE A 170 21.73 -15.13 -2.33
CA ILE A 170 23.18 -15.13 -2.24
C ILE A 170 23.60 -16.56 -1.86
N PRO A 171 24.34 -17.29 -2.72
CA PRO A 171 24.71 -18.67 -2.45
C PRO A 171 25.37 -18.85 -1.08
N GLY A 172 24.82 -19.75 -0.27
CA GLY A 172 25.32 -20.06 1.08
C GLY A 172 24.86 -19.10 2.18
N LEU A 173 24.03 -18.09 1.86
CA LEU A 173 23.43 -17.18 2.84
C LEU A 173 21.91 -17.27 2.76
N ASP A 174 21.28 -17.80 3.81
CA ASP A 174 19.83 -17.98 3.93
C ASP A 174 19.20 -17.06 4.99
N GLY A 175 20.00 -16.24 5.67
CA GLY A 175 19.56 -15.34 6.75
C GLY A 175 19.65 -15.93 8.15
N ALA A 176 20.19 -17.13 8.34
CA ALA A 176 20.37 -17.73 9.66
C ALA A 176 21.08 -16.80 10.66
N GLY A 177 20.49 -16.64 11.84
CA GLY A 177 21.00 -15.77 12.91
C GLY A 177 20.65 -14.29 12.77
N VAL A 178 19.89 -13.90 11.73
CA VAL A 178 19.37 -12.54 11.56
C VAL A 178 17.90 -12.50 11.95
N THR A 179 17.53 -11.54 12.79
CA THR A 179 16.13 -11.24 13.12
C THR A 179 15.65 -10.03 12.31
N VAL A 180 14.52 -10.21 11.62
CA VAL A 180 13.78 -9.16 10.92
C VAL A 180 12.53 -8.83 11.73
N ALA A 181 12.47 -7.62 12.29
CA ALA A 181 11.23 -7.09 12.85
C ALA A 181 10.29 -6.71 11.70
N LEU A 182 9.18 -7.43 11.57
CA LEU A 182 8.15 -7.14 10.58
C LEU A 182 7.08 -6.25 11.22
N LEU A 183 7.14 -4.96 10.91
CA LEU A 183 6.22 -3.93 11.39
C LEU A 183 5.04 -3.83 10.42
N ASP A 184 3.98 -4.57 10.70
CA ASP A 184 2.85 -4.70 9.79
C ASP A 184 1.51 -4.97 10.51
N THR A 185 0.55 -5.59 9.83
CA THR A 185 -0.59 -6.26 10.44
C THR A 185 -0.15 -7.51 11.20
N GLY A 186 -1.09 -8.21 11.83
CA GLY A 186 -0.76 -9.49 12.42
C GLY A 186 -0.36 -10.54 11.38
N ILE A 187 0.30 -11.60 11.86
CA ILE A 187 0.72 -12.77 11.09
C ILE A 187 -0.14 -13.97 11.52
N ASP A 188 -0.49 -14.86 10.58
CA ASP A 188 -1.05 -16.17 10.91
C ASP A 188 0.08 -17.15 11.30
N PRO A 189 0.29 -17.44 12.60
CA PRO A 189 1.37 -18.32 13.03
C PRO A 189 1.10 -19.79 12.70
N SER A 190 -0.13 -20.15 12.32
CA SER A 190 -0.50 -21.54 12.01
C SER A 190 -0.06 -21.94 10.59
N HIS A 191 0.27 -20.96 9.75
CA HIS A 191 0.61 -21.14 8.35
C HIS A 191 1.90 -21.98 8.19
N PRO A 192 1.85 -23.18 7.56
CA PRO A 192 3.00 -24.10 7.48
C PRO A 192 4.28 -23.49 6.92
N TYR A 193 4.13 -22.58 5.95
CA TYR A 193 5.22 -21.87 5.28
C TYR A 193 6.07 -20.99 6.24
N LEU A 194 5.54 -20.64 7.41
CA LEU A 194 6.17 -19.71 8.37
C LEU A 194 6.59 -20.37 9.70
N ARG A 195 6.26 -21.65 9.92
CA ARG A 195 6.34 -22.29 11.24
C ARG A 195 7.73 -22.32 11.87
N ARG A 196 8.79 -22.14 11.08
CA ARG A 196 10.18 -22.22 11.54
C ARG A 196 10.84 -20.87 11.80
N SER A 197 10.22 -19.76 11.37
CA SER A 197 10.84 -18.44 11.41
C SER A 197 10.24 -17.49 12.44
N LEU A 198 9.02 -17.72 12.93
CA LEU A 198 8.33 -16.76 13.79
C LEU A 198 8.82 -16.80 15.26
N LEU A 199 9.24 -15.65 15.77
CA LEU A 199 9.43 -15.38 17.19
C LEU A 199 8.10 -14.97 17.85
N PRO A 200 8.01 -14.95 19.20
CA PRO A 200 6.88 -14.35 19.89
C PRO A 200 6.67 -12.89 19.46
N GLY A 201 5.44 -12.55 19.05
CA GLY A 201 5.14 -11.23 18.50
C GLY A 201 4.70 -10.20 19.53
N ILE A 202 4.85 -8.92 19.14
CA ILE A 202 4.48 -7.73 19.93
C ILE A 202 3.28 -7.05 19.25
N ASP A 203 2.17 -6.91 19.96
CA ASP A 203 0.97 -6.24 19.43
C ASP A 203 0.78 -4.87 20.08
N LEU A 204 0.86 -3.81 19.27
CA LEU A 204 0.69 -2.42 19.70
C LEU A 204 -0.74 -1.88 19.46
N ILE A 205 -1.60 -2.65 18.80
CA ILE A 205 -3.03 -2.36 18.62
C ILE A 205 -3.83 -3.00 19.77
N ASN A 206 -3.58 -4.28 20.04
CA ASN A 206 -4.21 -5.08 21.09
C ASN A 206 -3.14 -5.80 21.94
N PRO A 207 -2.53 -5.11 22.93
CA PRO A 207 -1.45 -5.68 23.74
C PRO A 207 -1.79 -7.04 24.35
N GLY A 208 -0.85 -7.98 24.23
CA GLY A 208 -0.98 -9.35 24.74
C GLY A 208 -1.54 -10.39 23.75
N SER A 209 -1.89 -10.00 22.52
CA SER A 209 -2.41 -10.94 21.49
C SER A 209 -1.31 -11.76 20.78
N GLY A 210 -0.03 -11.40 20.95
CA GLY A 210 1.10 -12.05 20.28
C GLY A 210 1.27 -11.65 18.80
N ALA A 211 0.75 -10.50 18.38
CA ALA A 211 0.79 -9.99 16.99
C ALA A 211 0.17 -10.95 15.96
N VAL A 212 -0.85 -11.70 16.38
CA VAL A 212 -1.57 -12.63 15.53
C VAL A 212 -2.54 -11.87 14.61
N ALA A 213 -2.63 -12.29 13.35
CA ALA A 213 -3.60 -11.78 12.38
C ALA A 213 -5.03 -11.87 12.94
N GLN A 214 -5.73 -10.74 13.01
CA GLN A 214 -7.08 -10.68 13.59
C GLN A 214 -8.17 -10.87 12.53
N PRO A 215 -9.30 -11.52 12.86
CA PRO A 215 -10.45 -11.59 11.98
C PRO A 215 -11.09 -10.21 11.78
N HIS A 216 -11.76 -10.01 10.65
CA HIS A 216 -12.58 -8.82 10.44
C HIS A 216 -13.68 -8.75 11.51
N PRO A 217 -13.90 -7.59 12.17
CA PRO A 217 -14.82 -7.49 13.31
C PRO A 217 -16.27 -7.86 13.03
N THR A 218 -16.74 -7.71 11.78
CA THR A 218 -18.14 -7.95 11.40
C THR A 218 -18.34 -8.92 10.23
N ILE A 219 -17.27 -9.41 9.59
CA ILE A 219 -17.35 -10.23 8.37
C ILE A 219 -16.54 -11.51 8.63
N PRO A 220 -17.18 -12.66 8.86
CA PRO A 220 -16.47 -13.93 9.08
C PRO A 220 -15.55 -14.30 7.91
N GLY A 221 -14.44 -14.97 8.20
CA GLY A 221 -13.53 -15.51 7.18
C GLY A 221 -12.59 -14.49 6.53
N ARG A 222 -12.56 -13.23 7.00
CA ARG A 222 -11.70 -12.16 6.44
C ARG A 222 -10.63 -11.72 7.45
N PRO A 223 -9.56 -12.50 7.69
CA PRO A 223 -8.48 -12.08 8.58
C PRO A 223 -7.63 -10.96 7.98
N GLU A 224 -6.84 -10.29 8.82
CA GLU A 224 -5.68 -9.50 8.39
C GLU A 224 -4.70 -10.37 7.58
N ARG A 225 -4.18 -9.86 6.47
CA ARG A 225 -3.40 -10.67 5.52
C ARG A 225 -1.97 -10.22 5.27
N HIS A 226 -1.77 -8.92 5.03
CA HIS A 226 -0.49 -8.34 4.59
C HIS A 226 0.74 -8.78 5.41
N GLY A 227 0.64 -8.84 6.74
CA GLY A 227 1.73 -9.31 7.59
C GLY A 227 2.12 -10.77 7.32
N THR A 228 1.13 -11.66 7.08
CA THR A 228 1.38 -13.06 6.72
C THR A 228 2.04 -13.18 5.34
N GLU A 229 1.64 -12.34 4.41
CA GLU A 229 2.18 -12.29 3.05
C GLU A 229 3.61 -11.78 3.02
N LEU A 230 3.90 -10.67 3.71
CA LEU A 230 5.27 -10.17 3.82
C LEU A 230 6.20 -11.15 4.54
N ALA A 231 5.71 -11.82 5.60
CA ALA A 231 6.49 -12.84 6.29
C ALA A 231 6.90 -14.00 5.37
N GLY A 232 6.00 -14.40 4.46
CA GLY A 232 6.25 -15.44 3.47
C GLY A 232 7.26 -15.03 2.40
N ILE A 233 7.26 -13.76 1.97
CA ILE A 233 8.27 -13.21 1.05
C ILE A 233 9.65 -13.21 1.71
N VAL A 234 9.74 -12.89 3.00
CA VAL A 234 11.03 -12.81 3.70
C VAL A 234 11.56 -14.19 4.05
N SER A 235 10.79 -14.99 4.79
CA SER A 235 11.31 -16.18 5.50
C SER A 235 10.58 -17.47 5.19
N GLY A 236 9.64 -17.44 4.23
CA GLY A 236 8.87 -18.61 3.86
C GLY A 236 9.75 -19.79 3.46
N SER A 237 9.37 -21.01 3.85
CA SER A 237 10.15 -22.21 3.54
C SER A 237 9.25 -23.42 3.25
N ASP A 238 9.76 -24.35 2.45
CA ASP A 238 9.08 -25.59 2.07
C ASP A 238 7.70 -25.36 1.41
N GLY A 239 7.59 -24.31 0.59
CA GLY A 239 6.37 -23.99 -0.16
C GLY A 239 6.17 -24.87 -1.41
N PRO A 240 4.96 -24.86 -2.00
CA PRO A 240 4.64 -25.63 -3.19
C PRO A 240 5.52 -25.23 -4.37
N GLY A 241 5.86 -26.19 -5.23
CA GLY A 241 6.68 -25.93 -6.42
C GLY A 241 8.09 -25.40 -6.13
N GLY A 242 8.58 -25.54 -4.89
CA GLY A 242 9.86 -24.99 -4.44
C GLY A 242 9.80 -23.52 -4.05
N LEU A 243 8.60 -22.96 -3.83
CA LEU A 243 8.43 -21.60 -3.32
C LEU A 243 9.12 -21.44 -1.96
N HIS A 244 9.93 -20.39 -1.81
CA HIS A 244 10.58 -19.99 -0.57
C HIS A 244 10.75 -18.47 -0.56
N GLY A 245 10.93 -17.89 0.64
CA GLY A 245 11.26 -16.49 0.83
C GLY A 245 12.69 -16.17 0.40
N VAL A 246 13.04 -14.89 0.43
CA VAL A 246 14.38 -14.40 0.07
C VAL A 246 15.45 -14.88 1.06
N ALA A 247 15.09 -14.99 2.35
CA ALA A 247 15.96 -15.43 3.44
C ALA A 247 15.24 -16.47 4.32
N PRO A 248 15.08 -17.74 3.86
CA PRO A 248 14.30 -18.77 4.55
C PRO A 248 14.82 -19.16 5.95
N GLY A 249 16.09 -18.85 6.26
CA GLY A 249 16.72 -19.09 7.57
C GLY A 249 16.61 -17.92 8.54
N ALA A 250 16.08 -16.76 8.12
CA ALA A 250 15.88 -15.61 9.00
C ALA A 250 14.74 -15.82 10.00
N SER A 251 14.90 -15.27 11.20
CA SER A 251 13.82 -15.18 12.19
C SER A 251 13.00 -13.91 11.95
N ILE A 252 11.68 -14.01 12.05
CA ILE A 252 10.77 -12.87 12.01
C ILE A 252 10.33 -12.55 13.43
N LEU A 253 10.52 -11.31 13.87
CA LEU A 253 9.86 -10.73 15.04
C LEU A 253 8.59 -10.03 14.56
N PRO A 254 7.39 -10.59 14.78
CA PRO A 254 6.15 -9.94 14.37
C PRO A 254 5.87 -8.73 15.26
N VAL A 255 5.69 -7.54 14.67
CA VAL A 255 5.32 -6.31 15.39
C VAL A 255 4.05 -5.74 14.76
N ARG A 256 2.90 -6.04 15.37
CA ARG A 256 1.59 -5.61 14.85
C ARG A 256 1.35 -4.15 15.18
N ILE A 257 1.47 -3.30 14.16
CA ILE A 257 1.26 -1.85 14.22
C ILE A 257 0.09 -1.37 13.34
N ALA A 258 -0.50 -2.28 12.58
CA ALA A 258 -1.64 -2.05 11.71
C ALA A 258 -2.71 -3.12 11.96
N GLY A 259 -3.95 -2.82 11.63
CA GLY A 259 -5.03 -3.80 11.74
C GLY A 259 -6.40 -3.21 11.56
N TRP A 260 -7.43 -4.07 11.63
CA TRP A 260 -8.83 -3.65 11.54
C TRP A 260 -9.17 -2.66 12.66
N GLN A 261 -9.54 -1.44 12.26
CA GLN A 261 -9.86 -0.35 13.17
C GLN A 261 -11.06 0.45 12.62
N PRO A 262 -11.84 1.14 13.46
CA PRO A 262 -12.96 1.95 13.01
C PRO A 262 -12.53 3.05 12.04
N ASP A 263 -13.26 3.19 10.93
CA ASP A 263 -13.12 4.31 9.99
C ASP A 263 -14.02 5.50 10.36
N ALA A 264 -13.96 6.60 9.60
CA ALA A 264 -14.76 7.79 9.85
C ALA A 264 -16.25 7.65 9.45
N GLU A 265 -16.61 6.60 8.71
CA GLU A 265 -17.96 6.33 8.21
C GLU A 265 -18.71 5.31 9.08
N GLY A 266 -18.08 4.80 10.14
CA GLY A 266 -18.64 3.83 11.07
C GLY A 266 -18.41 2.36 10.66
N GLY A 267 -17.61 2.13 9.62
CA GLY A 267 -17.11 0.82 9.22
C GLY A 267 -15.78 0.47 9.87
N TYR A 268 -15.13 -0.57 9.34
CA TYR A 268 -13.79 -0.97 9.73
C TYR A 268 -12.87 -0.98 8.51
N THR A 269 -11.64 -0.51 8.70
CA THR A 269 -10.60 -0.53 7.67
C THR A 269 -9.26 -0.88 8.29
N VAL A 270 -8.36 -1.50 7.52
CA VAL A 270 -7.00 -1.76 7.98
C VAL A 270 -6.19 -0.49 7.81
N TYR A 271 -5.70 0.06 8.92
CA TYR A 271 -4.77 1.17 8.90
C TYR A 271 -3.79 1.08 10.07
N SER A 272 -2.76 1.91 9.98
CA SER A 272 -1.82 2.25 11.04
C SER A 272 -1.76 3.77 11.20
N ARG A 273 -0.91 4.27 12.08
CA ARG A 273 -0.75 5.69 12.36
C ARG A 273 0.71 6.03 12.63
N THR A 274 1.07 7.30 12.48
CA THR A 274 2.41 7.82 12.80
C THR A 274 2.92 7.31 14.15
N ASP A 275 2.09 7.43 15.19
CA ASP A 275 2.43 7.04 16.56
C ASP A 275 2.66 5.53 16.71
N GLN A 276 1.87 4.72 16.01
CA GLN A 276 1.98 3.25 16.02
C GLN A 276 3.25 2.77 15.29
N ILE A 277 3.62 3.41 14.18
CA ILE A 277 4.88 3.09 13.47
C ILE A 277 6.09 3.41 14.35
N ILE A 278 6.09 4.57 15.03
CA ILE A 278 7.19 4.94 15.94
C ILE A 278 7.25 3.96 17.12
N ALA A 279 6.10 3.62 17.71
CA ALA A 279 6.03 2.62 18.78
C ALA A 279 6.52 1.23 18.31
N GLY A 280 6.26 0.86 17.06
CA GLY A 280 6.80 -0.36 16.46
C GLY A 280 8.32 -0.35 16.37
N LEU A 281 8.91 0.78 15.98
CA LEU A 281 10.36 0.93 15.93
C LEU A 281 10.98 0.92 17.34
N GLU A 282 10.32 1.52 18.33
CA GLU A 282 10.71 1.41 19.74
C GLU A 282 10.72 -0.05 20.22
N ALA A 283 9.68 -0.82 19.89
CA ALA A 283 9.57 -2.22 20.27
C ALA A 283 10.59 -3.11 19.53
N ALA A 284 10.95 -2.77 18.29
CA ALA A 284 11.92 -3.54 17.51
C ALA A 284 13.37 -3.38 18.00
N VAL A 285 13.72 -2.25 18.61
CA VAL A 285 15.07 -2.01 19.15
C VAL A 285 15.29 -2.55 20.56
N ASP A 286 14.22 -2.86 21.29
CA ASP A 286 14.25 -3.44 22.64
C ASP A 286 13.00 -4.31 22.82
N PRO A 287 12.97 -5.50 22.19
CA PRO A 287 11.79 -6.37 22.17
C PRO A 287 11.50 -7.03 23.52
N ASN A 288 12.47 -7.09 24.43
CA ASN A 288 12.29 -7.67 25.76
C ASN A 288 11.92 -6.63 26.84
N GLU A 289 11.93 -5.33 26.49
CA GLU A 289 11.61 -4.18 27.33
C GLU A 289 12.51 -4.01 28.58
N ASP A 290 13.75 -4.49 28.54
CA ASP A 290 14.68 -4.39 29.67
C ASP A 290 15.43 -3.04 29.72
N GLY A 291 15.30 -2.23 28.67
CA GLY A 291 15.87 -0.88 28.55
C GLY A 291 17.27 -0.83 27.96
N ASP A 292 17.84 -1.95 27.52
CA ASP A 292 18.98 -2.01 26.62
C ASP A 292 18.56 -2.42 25.19
N THR A 293 19.49 -2.36 24.23
CA THR A 293 19.17 -2.55 22.80
C THR A 293 20.06 -3.57 22.14
N HIS A 294 20.78 -4.39 22.91
CA HIS A 294 21.66 -5.41 22.33
C HIS A 294 20.90 -6.56 21.68
N ASP A 295 19.64 -6.76 22.04
CA ASP A 295 18.71 -7.72 21.47
C ASP A 295 17.83 -7.12 20.34
N ALA A 296 18.11 -5.88 19.92
CA ALA A 296 17.46 -5.23 18.79
C ALA A 296 17.42 -6.14 17.55
N ALA A 297 16.30 -6.12 16.85
CA ALA A 297 16.25 -6.69 15.51
C ALA A 297 17.25 -5.96 14.59
N ARG A 298 17.91 -6.70 13.69
CA ARG A 298 18.90 -6.11 12.78
C ARG A 298 18.25 -5.35 11.63
N ILE A 299 17.04 -5.77 11.26
CA ILE A 299 16.26 -5.16 10.18
C ILE A 299 14.86 -4.88 10.72
N ALA A 300 14.36 -3.65 10.54
CA ALA A 300 12.95 -3.36 10.61
C ALA A 300 12.39 -3.25 9.19
N LEU A 301 11.53 -4.19 8.80
CA LEU A 301 10.77 -4.12 7.56
C LEU A 301 9.40 -3.51 7.88
N VAL A 302 9.17 -2.28 7.43
CA VAL A 302 7.92 -1.56 7.68
C VAL A 302 7.01 -1.69 6.46
N GLY A 303 5.92 -2.43 6.56
CA GLY A 303 5.03 -2.65 5.42
C GLY A 303 3.88 -1.63 5.30
N VAL A 304 3.79 -0.64 6.20
CA VAL A 304 2.81 0.45 6.13
C VAL A 304 3.46 1.79 5.81
N VAL A 305 2.72 2.67 5.12
CA VAL A 305 3.20 3.99 4.72
C VAL A 305 2.16 5.09 4.85
N GLU A 306 2.62 6.29 5.19
CA GLU A 306 1.86 7.54 5.19
C GLU A 306 1.88 8.21 3.81
N PRO A 307 0.74 8.30 3.12
CA PRO A 307 0.69 8.85 1.77
C PRO A 307 1.18 10.30 1.71
N TYR A 308 2.01 10.60 0.71
CA TYR A 308 2.55 11.94 0.42
C TYR A 308 3.24 12.60 1.62
N ALA A 309 3.86 11.81 2.51
CA ALA A 309 4.45 12.28 3.77
C ALA A 309 5.97 12.09 3.84
N SER A 310 6.69 12.33 2.74
CA SER A 310 8.15 12.19 2.64
C SER A 310 8.94 13.33 3.32
N PHE A 311 8.56 13.70 4.55
CA PHE A 311 9.18 14.77 5.31
C PHE A 311 10.51 14.30 5.93
N PRO A 312 11.66 14.90 5.57
CA PRO A 312 12.97 14.43 6.03
C PRO A 312 13.22 14.66 7.53
N ASP A 313 12.53 15.64 8.13
CA ASP A 313 12.74 16.04 9.53
C ASP A 313 11.52 15.75 10.44
N GLY A 314 10.51 15.06 9.89
CA GLY A 314 9.31 14.66 10.62
C GLY A 314 9.57 13.58 11.67
N PRO A 315 8.58 13.27 12.53
CA PRO A 315 8.75 12.35 13.65
C PRO A 315 9.12 10.93 13.18
N LEU A 316 8.55 10.46 12.07
CA LEU A 316 8.95 9.18 11.47
C LEU A 316 10.42 9.17 11.02
N SER A 317 10.88 10.22 10.34
CA SER A 317 12.27 10.28 9.87
C SER A 317 13.27 10.35 11.01
N ARG A 318 12.90 11.02 12.11
CA ARG A 318 13.70 11.02 13.35
C ARG A 318 13.73 9.65 14.02
N ALA A 319 12.57 8.96 14.11
CA ALA A 319 12.50 7.61 14.64
C ALA A 319 13.35 6.63 13.82
N VAL A 320 13.26 6.69 12.49
CA VAL A 320 14.11 5.88 11.60
C VAL A 320 15.59 6.17 11.83
N ALA A 321 15.98 7.44 11.90
CA ALA A 321 17.37 7.81 12.16
C ALA A 321 17.86 7.31 13.52
N GLY A 322 17.01 7.33 14.55
CA GLY A 322 17.31 6.77 15.88
C GLY A 322 17.46 5.25 15.86
N ALA A 323 16.55 4.54 15.19
CA ALA A 323 16.66 3.11 14.96
C ALA A 323 18.00 2.73 14.29
N THR A 324 18.40 3.47 13.25
CA THR A 324 19.69 3.26 12.58
C THR A 324 20.88 3.55 13.49
N GLN A 325 20.78 4.51 14.41
CA GLN A 325 21.83 4.77 15.41
C GLN A 325 21.96 3.65 16.44
N LEU A 326 20.93 2.82 16.60
CA LEU A 326 20.90 1.60 17.41
C LEU A 326 21.18 0.35 16.56
N ASP A 327 21.87 0.51 15.42
CA ASP A 327 22.32 -0.57 14.53
C ASP A 327 21.19 -1.40 13.88
N MET A 328 20.01 -0.80 13.71
CA MET A 328 18.89 -1.39 12.97
C MET A 328 18.73 -0.75 11.58
N LEU A 329 18.82 -1.57 10.52
CA LEU A 329 18.48 -1.15 9.16
C LEU A 329 16.97 -1.05 9.02
N VAL A 330 16.44 0.11 8.62
CA VAL A 330 15.01 0.29 8.38
C VAL A 330 14.73 0.25 6.88
N VAL A 331 13.97 -0.75 6.43
CA VAL A 331 13.57 -0.97 5.04
C VAL A 331 12.09 -0.61 4.88
N VAL A 332 11.79 0.28 3.94
CA VAL A 332 10.45 0.85 3.77
C VAL A 332 10.09 0.91 2.28
N PRO A 333 8.84 0.60 1.90
CA PRO A 333 8.40 0.71 0.51
C PRO A 333 8.21 2.18 0.13
N ALA A 334 8.44 2.53 -1.14
CA ALA A 334 8.30 3.92 -1.62
C ALA A 334 6.87 4.48 -1.44
N GLY A 335 5.88 3.59 -1.46
CA GLY A 335 4.46 3.88 -1.52
C GLY A 335 3.85 3.49 -2.85
N ASN A 336 2.52 3.48 -2.90
CA ASN A 336 1.73 3.04 -4.06
C ASN A 336 0.93 4.19 -4.68
N ASP A 337 1.42 5.43 -4.57
CA ASP A 337 0.68 6.63 -4.97
C ASP A 337 1.00 7.09 -6.41
N GLY A 338 1.75 6.29 -7.18
CA GLY A 338 2.07 6.55 -8.59
C GLY A 338 3.03 7.73 -8.77
N ARG A 339 2.87 8.53 -9.81
CA ARG A 339 3.62 9.78 -9.98
C ARG A 339 2.78 10.94 -9.46
N ALA A 340 3.30 11.63 -8.45
CA ALA A 340 2.86 12.99 -8.21
C ALA A 340 3.42 13.90 -9.33
N GLY A 341 2.72 15.00 -9.64
CA GLY A 341 3.01 15.88 -10.78
C GLY A 341 4.45 16.43 -10.85
N PRO A 342 4.77 17.28 -11.84
CA PRO A 342 6.16 17.56 -12.24
C PRO A 342 7.06 18.22 -11.17
N SER A 343 6.51 18.70 -10.06
CA SER A 343 7.20 19.51 -9.04
C SER A 343 7.49 18.80 -7.72
N TYR A 344 6.83 17.68 -7.41
CA TYR A 344 7.03 16.94 -6.16
C TYR A 344 6.81 15.44 -6.37
N GLY A 345 7.60 14.62 -5.68
CA GLY A 345 7.39 13.18 -5.67
C GLY A 345 6.18 12.76 -4.86
N SER A 346 5.80 11.50 -5.01
CA SER A 346 4.73 10.80 -4.30
C SER A 346 5.27 9.86 -3.21
N ILE A 347 6.57 9.99 -2.88
CA ILE A 347 7.20 9.20 -1.82
C ILE A 347 6.42 9.39 -0.52
N ALA A 348 6.12 8.26 0.12
CA ALA A 348 5.38 8.20 1.37
C ALA A 348 6.31 8.39 2.59
N GLY A 349 5.73 8.56 3.78
CA GLY A 349 6.45 8.43 5.05
C GLY A 349 6.39 6.98 5.54
N PRO A 350 7.44 6.41 6.17
CA PRO A 350 8.73 7.00 6.54
C PRO A 350 9.75 7.09 5.38
N SER A 351 9.38 6.75 4.15
CA SER A 351 10.26 6.62 2.99
C SER A 351 10.96 7.90 2.53
N GLY A 352 10.54 9.06 3.02
CA GLY A 352 11.29 10.31 2.90
C GLY A 352 12.51 10.44 3.82
N ALA A 353 12.67 9.56 4.81
CA ALA A 353 13.76 9.60 5.77
C ALA A 353 15.11 9.30 5.08
N PRO A 354 16.14 10.15 5.26
CA PRO A 354 17.47 9.88 4.68
C PRO A 354 18.11 8.59 5.19
N ALA A 355 17.79 8.17 6.42
CA ALA A 355 18.32 6.95 7.03
C ALA A 355 17.54 5.68 6.66
N ALA A 356 16.37 5.80 6.03
CA ALA A 356 15.62 4.62 5.57
C ALA A 356 16.19 4.10 4.24
N LEU A 357 16.21 2.79 4.05
CA LEU A 357 16.38 2.18 2.74
C LEU A 357 15.01 2.08 2.04
N THR A 358 14.79 2.90 1.01
CA THR A 358 13.50 2.97 0.32
C THR A 358 13.50 2.15 -0.95
N VAL A 359 12.48 1.29 -1.10
CA VAL A 359 12.36 0.33 -2.20
C VAL A 359 11.14 0.63 -3.06
N ALA A 360 11.34 0.80 -4.36
CA ALA A 360 10.27 0.84 -5.36
C ALA A 360 9.93 -0.55 -5.89
N ALA A 361 8.72 -0.69 -6.43
CA ALA A 361 8.24 -1.92 -7.05
C ALA A 361 8.44 -1.88 -8.56
N ALA A 362 8.89 -3.00 -9.13
CA ALA A 362 8.91 -3.27 -10.57
C ALA A 362 8.17 -4.57 -10.88
N ASP A 363 7.65 -4.65 -12.10
CA ASP A 363 7.17 -5.92 -12.64
C ASP A 363 8.37 -6.73 -13.14
N GLY A 364 8.79 -7.70 -12.32
CA GLY A 364 9.90 -8.60 -12.61
C GLY A 364 9.52 -9.83 -13.43
N ARG A 365 8.24 -9.99 -13.80
CA ARG A 365 7.79 -11.20 -14.51
C ARG A 365 8.25 -11.19 -15.97
N PRO A 366 8.80 -12.29 -16.50
CA PRO A 366 9.18 -12.39 -17.90
C PRO A 366 7.98 -12.52 -18.85
N ALA A 367 6.84 -12.99 -18.34
CA ALA A 367 5.61 -13.17 -19.09
C ALA A 367 4.40 -12.90 -18.18
N THR A 368 3.28 -12.49 -18.77
CA THR A 368 2.06 -12.16 -18.04
C THR A 368 0.83 -12.77 -18.68
N PRO A 369 -0.21 -13.11 -17.89
CA PRO A 369 -1.47 -13.59 -18.42
C PRO A 369 -2.24 -12.47 -19.12
N THR A 370 -2.73 -12.78 -20.31
CA THR A 370 -3.53 -11.90 -21.16
C THR A 370 -4.79 -12.62 -21.62
N VAL A 371 -5.82 -11.86 -21.99
CA VAL A 371 -7.04 -12.39 -22.60
C VAL A 371 -7.39 -11.58 -23.84
N ARG A 372 -7.84 -12.27 -24.88
CA ARG A 372 -8.37 -11.58 -26.06
C ARG A 372 -9.77 -11.06 -25.75
N VAL A 373 -9.95 -9.75 -25.84
CA VAL A 373 -11.23 -9.08 -25.58
C VAL A 373 -11.80 -8.54 -26.87
N GLN A 374 -13.06 -8.89 -27.15
CA GLN A 374 -13.85 -8.33 -28.23
C GLN A 374 -15.06 -7.56 -27.68
N VAL A 375 -15.23 -6.32 -28.11
CA VAL A 375 -16.39 -5.48 -27.76
C VAL A 375 -17.19 -5.18 -29.03
N ARG A 376 -18.51 -5.44 -28.98
CA ARG A 376 -19.43 -5.22 -30.09
C ARG A 376 -20.61 -4.36 -29.67
N ALA A 377 -21.03 -3.44 -30.54
CA ALA A 377 -22.30 -2.72 -30.43
C ALA A 377 -23.20 -3.13 -31.60
N GLY A 378 -24.25 -3.92 -31.32
CA GLY A 378 -24.99 -4.64 -32.35
C GLY A 378 -24.05 -5.48 -33.23
N LEU A 379 -24.05 -5.23 -34.55
CA LEU A 379 -23.18 -5.94 -35.50
C LEU A 379 -21.76 -5.36 -35.63
N ARG A 380 -21.52 -4.15 -35.12
CA ARG A 380 -20.23 -3.45 -35.28
C ARG A 380 -19.24 -3.88 -34.20
N VAL A 381 -18.06 -4.32 -34.61
CA VAL A 381 -16.92 -4.51 -33.71
C VAL A 381 -16.33 -3.15 -33.37
N LEU A 382 -16.31 -2.82 -32.07
CA LEU A 382 -15.75 -1.58 -31.54
C LEU A 382 -14.29 -1.76 -31.12
N PHE A 383 -13.93 -2.96 -30.66
CA PHE A 383 -12.60 -3.27 -30.13
C PHE A 383 -12.32 -4.77 -30.24
N GLU A 384 -11.09 -5.13 -30.60
CA GLU A 384 -10.60 -6.52 -30.54
C GLU A 384 -9.07 -6.54 -30.37
N ARG A 385 -8.59 -6.81 -29.16
CA ARG A 385 -7.14 -6.91 -28.84
C ARG A 385 -6.90 -7.80 -27.62
N PRO A 386 -5.68 -8.36 -27.45
CA PRO A 386 -5.25 -8.90 -26.16
C PRO A 386 -5.15 -7.77 -25.13
N LEU A 387 -5.64 -8.04 -23.92
CA LEU A 387 -5.55 -7.14 -22.76
C LEU A 387 -4.97 -7.92 -21.57
N PRO A 388 -4.22 -7.24 -20.68
CA PRO A 388 -3.77 -7.87 -19.44
C PRO A 388 -4.96 -8.38 -18.62
N LEU A 389 -4.77 -9.54 -18.00
CA LEU A 389 -5.81 -10.19 -17.22
C LEU A 389 -5.73 -9.80 -15.74
N GLY A 390 -6.90 -9.45 -15.18
CA GLY A 390 -7.09 -9.32 -13.74
C GLY A 390 -7.65 -10.58 -13.06
N GLY A 391 -8.49 -11.38 -13.73
CA GLY A 391 -9.03 -12.64 -13.18
C GLY A 391 -9.21 -13.69 -14.27
N ALA A 392 -8.96 -14.98 -14.01
CA ALA A 392 -8.89 -16.00 -15.07
C ALA A 392 -10.26 -16.62 -15.43
N PRO A 393 -10.75 -16.44 -16.68
CA PRO A 393 -11.87 -17.23 -17.16
C PRO A 393 -11.43 -18.66 -17.48
N MET A 394 -12.18 -19.66 -17.02
CA MET A 394 -11.94 -21.06 -17.42
C MET A 394 -12.37 -21.36 -18.86
N GLN A 395 -13.24 -20.53 -19.41
CA GLN A 395 -13.82 -20.65 -20.75
C GLN A 395 -14.18 -19.27 -21.30
N THR A 396 -14.37 -19.15 -22.61
CA THR A 396 -14.82 -17.89 -23.21
C THR A 396 -16.12 -17.42 -22.58
N VAL A 397 -16.12 -16.23 -21.97
CA VAL A 397 -17.31 -15.62 -21.37
C VAL A 397 -17.82 -14.52 -22.29
N THR A 398 -19.11 -14.56 -22.62
CA THR A 398 -19.77 -13.52 -23.41
C THR A 398 -20.98 -12.98 -22.64
N ALA A 399 -21.04 -11.67 -22.44
CA ALA A 399 -22.13 -11.05 -21.69
C ALA A 399 -22.48 -9.65 -22.23
N SER A 400 -23.75 -9.26 -22.06
CA SER A 400 -24.20 -7.89 -22.36
C SER A 400 -23.76 -6.94 -21.26
N VAL A 401 -23.31 -5.74 -21.62
CA VAL A 401 -22.77 -4.77 -20.67
C VAL A 401 -23.89 -4.07 -19.89
N VAL A 402 -23.65 -3.84 -18.60
CA VAL A 402 -24.44 -2.96 -17.75
C VAL A 402 -23.52 -1.97 -17.01
N PRO A 403 -23.72 -0.65 -17.15
CA PRO A 403 -22.91 0.33 -16.44
C PRO A 403 -23.36 0.39 -14.98
N VAL A 404 -22.40 0.29 -14.06
CA VAL A 404 -22.61 0.54 -12.64
C VAL A 404 -22.26 2.00 -12.35
N SER A 405 -23.13 2.71 -11.65
CA SER A 405 -22.88 4.11 -11.27
C SER A 405 -21.93 4.18 -10.08
N ARG A 406 -21.23 5.31 -9.91
CA ARG A 406 -20.39 5.53 -8.72
C ARG A 406 -21.19 5.42 -7.42
N ALA A 407 -22.41 5.94 -7.39
CA ALA A 407 -23.28 5.90 -6.22
C ALA A 407 -23.83 4.50 -5.92
N ALA A 408 -23.90 3.61 -6.92
CA ALA A 408 -24.23 2.21 -6.70
C ALA A 408 -23.04 1.47 -6.11
N ALA A 409 -21.85 1.60 -6.71
CA ALA A 409 -20.63 0.95 -6.25
C ALA A 409 -20.21 1.32 -4.80
N THR A 410 -20.71 2.43 -4.24
CA THR A 410 -20.42 2.83 -2.85
C THR A 410 -21.34 2.21 -1.81
N LYS A 411 -22.38 1.46 -2.20
CA LYS A 411 -23.36 0.87 -1.28
C LYS A 411 -23.03 -0.59 -0.92
N GLY A 412 -21.80 -1.02 -1.21
CA GLY A 412 -21.41 -2.42 -1.16
C GLY A 412 -22.30 -3.31 -2.03
N ILE A 413 -22.49 -4.56 -1.60
CA ILE A 413 -23.33 -5.54 -2.31
C ILE A 413 -24.73 -5.02 -2.62
N ALA A 414 -25.35 -4.24 -1.73
CA ALA A 414 -26.69 -3.68 -1.92
C ALA A 414 -26.78 -2.74 -3.13
N GLY A 415 -25.66 -2.14 -3.55
CA GLY A 415 -25.55 -1.33 -4.76
C GLY A 415 -25.81 -2.09 -6.07
N PHE A 416 -25.66 -3.41 -6.05
CA PHE A 416 -25.87 -4.28 -7.19
C PHE A 416 -27.30 -4.84 -7.27
N PHE A 417 -28.18 -4.50 -6.31
CA PHE A 417 -29.57 -4.93 -6.28
C PHE A 417 -30.52 -3.76 -6.52
N ARG A 418 -31.62 -4.02 -7.21
CA ARG A 418 -32.74 -3.09 -7.36
C ARG A 418 -33.60 -3.08 -6.09
N ALA A 419 -34.47 -2.08 -5.98
CA ALA A 419 -35.38 -1.94 -4.84
C ALA A 419 -36.35 -3.13 -4.65
N ASP A 420 -36.60 -3.90 -5.71
CA ASP A 420 -37.41 -5.12 -5.70
C ASP A 420 -36.61 -6.38 -5.29
N GLY A 421 -35.34 -6.24 -4.92
CA GLY A 421 -34.46 -7.34 -4.55
C GLY A 421 -33.87 -8.11 -5.73
N THR A 422 -34.11 -7.69 -6.99
CA THR A 422 -33.50 -8.32 -8.16
C THR A 422 -32.09 -7.80 -8.41
N SER A 423 -31.16 -8.69 -8.80
CA SER A 423 -29.82 -8.25 -9.19
C SER A 423 -29.85 -7.41 -10.47
N ALA A 424 -29.12 -6.29 -10.44
CA ALA A 424 -28.92 -5.42 -11.58
C ALA A 424 -27.89 -5.96 -12.58
N VAL A 425 -27.01 -6.86 -12.13
CA VAL A 425 -25.84 -7.36 -12.88
C VAL A 425 -25.90 -8.85 -13.21
N ALA A 426 -26.90 -9.59 -12.72
CA ALA A 426 -27.05 -11.01 -12.98
C ALA A 426 -27.00 -11.35 -14.48
N GLY A 427 -26.06 -12.21 -14.89
CA GLY A 427 -25.85 -12.63 -16.27
C GLY A 427 -25.30 -11.53 -17.21
N ARG A 428 -24.86 -10.39 -16.66
CA ARG A 428 -24.40 -9.22 -17.43
C ARG A 428 -23.01 -8.76 -16.99
N ALA A 429 -22.24 -8.24 -17.95
CA ALA A 429 -20.92 -7.69 -17.68
C ALA A 429 -21.05 -6.38 -16.88
N ALA A 430 -20.62 -6.38 -15.62
CA ALA A 430 -20.68 -5.21 -14.75
C ALA A 430 -19.56 -4.24 -15.12
N LEU A 431 -19.90 -3.10 -15.70
CA LEU A 431 -18.95 -2.04 -16.07
C LEU A 431 -18.81 -1.03 -14.93
N LEU A 432 -17.77 -1.21 -14.12
CA LEU A 432 -17.43 -0.39 -12.97
C LEU A 432 -16.76 0.93 -13.37
N PRO A 433 -17.04 2.02 -12.64
CA PRO A 433 -16.42 3.32 -12.89
C PRO A 433 -14.97 3.36 -12.37
N ARG A 434 -14.16 4.25 -12.96
CA ARG A 434 -12.77 4.49 -12.54
C ARG A 434 -12.69 4.96 -11.08
N GLY A 435 -11.73 4.41 -10.33
CA GLY A 435 -11.40 4.79 -8.93
C GLY A 435 -12.21 4.09 -7.85
N ARG A 436 -13.04 3.10 -8.19
CA ARG A 436 -13.82 2.29 -7.24
C ARG A 436 -13.69 0.81 -7.57
N LEU A 437 -12.46 0.36 -7.72
CA LEU A 437 -12.15 -1.02 -7.99
C LEU A 437 -11.32 -1.56 -6.84
N THR A 438 -11.98 -2.23 -5.92
CA THR A 438 -11.36 -3.06 -4.89
C THR A 438 -11.78 -4.51 -5.15
N GLU A 439 -11.02 -5.49 -4.68
CA GLU A 439 -11.45 -6.90 -4.71
C GLU A 439 -12.86 -7.07 -4.14
N GLU A 440 -13.19 -6.36 -3.06
CA GLU A 440 -14.53 -6.34 -2.46
C GLU A 440 -15.60 -5.91 -3.46
N THR A 441 -15.40 -4.82 -4.21
CA THR A 441 -16.37 -4.42 -5.24
C THR A 441 -16.50 -5.45 -6.35
N VAL A 442 -15.42 -6.16 -6.67
CA VAL A 442 -15.43 -7.24 -7.66
C VAL A 442 -16.18 -8.46 -7.11
N GLU A 443 -15.88 -8.90 -5.90
CA GLU A 443 -16.51 -10.01 -5.18
C GLU A 443 -18.02 -9.77 -5.02
N GLU A 444 -18.41 -8.56 -4.63
CA GLU A 444 -19.81 -8.14 -4.51
C GLU A 444 -20.54 -8.19 -5.86
N ALA A 445 -19.91 -7.72 -6.95
CA ALA A 445 -20.49 -7.77 -8.29
C ALA A 445 -20.68 -9.23 -8.75
N THR A 446 -19.71 -10.09 -8.48
CA THR A 446 -19.78 -11.52 -8.79
C THR A 446 -20.79 -12.27 -7.94
N THR A 447 -20.87 -11.97 -6.64
CA THR A 447 -21.89 -12.51 -5.72
C THR A 447 -23.29 -12.08 -6.16
N ALA A 448 -23.42 -10.87 -6.70
CA ALA A 448 -24.64 -10.39 -7.33
C ALA A 448 -24.91 -11.05 -8.71
N GLY A 449 -24.06 -11.95 -9.19
CA GLY A 449 -24.27 -12.77 -10.40
C GLY A 449 -23.68 -12.20 -11.69
N ALA A 450 -22.75 -11.24 -11.62
CA ALA A 450 -22.03 -10.78 -12.81
C ALA A 450 -21.06 -11.88 -13.30
N PRO A 451 -21.17 -12.38 -14.55
CA PRO A 451 -20.24 -13.36 -15.11
C PRO A 451 -18.91 -12.75 -15.56
N MET A 452 -18.80 -11.41 -15.60
CA MET A 452 -17.55 -10.69 -15.86
C MET A 452 -17.60 -9.28 -15.28
N VAL A 453 -16.44 -8.74 -14.93
CA VAL A 453 -16.29 -7.37 -14.45
C VAL A 453 -15.40 -6.58 -15.43
N LEU A 454 -15.92 -5.45 -15.89
CA LEU A 454 -15.24 -4.54 -16.79
C LEU A 454 -14.92 -3.25 -16.04
N VAL A 455 -13.75 -2.69 -16.29
CA VAL A 455 -13.27 -1.50 -15.58
C VAL A 455 -12.99 -0.38 -16.57
N ASP A 456 -13.41 0.83 -16.20
CA ASP A 456 -13.01 2.05 -16.89
C ASP A 456 -11.56 2.43 -16.58
N GLY A 457 -10.67 2.16 -17.53
CA GLY A 457 -9.22 2.30 -17.43
C GLY A 457 -8.53 0.98 -17.73
N ARG A 458 -7.35 1.03 -18.37
CA ARG A 458 -6.54 -0.18 -18.61
C ARG A 458 -6.13 -0.79 -17.27
N LEU A 459 -6.19 -2.11 -17.15
CA LEU A 459 -5.63 -2.80 -16.00
C LEU A 459 -4.25 -3.37 -16.38
N PRO A 460 -3.25 -3.22 -15.52
CA PRO A 460 -1.97 -3.92 -15.64
C PRO A 460 -2.15 -5.41 -15.32
N ALA A 461 -1.24 -6.25 -15.82
CA ALA A 461 -1.27 -7.67 -15.47
C ALA A 461 -0.99 -7.85 -13.98
N GLY A 462 -1.70 -8.74 -13.30
CA GLY A 462 -1.53 -8.96 -11.86
C GLY A 462 -2.06 -7.83 -10.98
N ALA A 463 -2.88 -6.94 -11.54
CA ALA A 463 -3.59 -5.91 -10.75
C ALA A 463 -4.77 -6.49 -9.95
N PHE A 464 -5.17 -7.73 -10.24
CA PHE A 464 -6.16 -8.47 -9.48
C PHE A 464 -5.78 -9.93 -9.41
N SER A 465 -6.45 -10.55 -8.46
CA SER A 465 -6.39 -11.95 -8.14
C SER A 465 -7.06 -12.80 -9.20
N LEU A 466 -6.41 -13.91 -9.57
CA LEU A 466 -7.08 -14.98 -10.31
C LEU A 466 -8.20 -15.65 -9.48
N ASP A 467 -8.33 -15.29 -8.18
CA ASP A 467 -9.34 -15.77 -7.22
C ASP A 467 -10.52 -14.81 -7.02
N VAL A 468 -10.60 -13.73 -7.80
CA VAL A 468 -11.93 -13.18 -8.10
C VAL A 468 -12.78 -14.36 -8.56
N PRO A 469 -13.93 -14.67 -7.92
CA PRO A 469 -14.41 -16.04 -7.76
C PRO A 469 -14.19 -16.89 -9.00
N VAL A 470 -13.49 -18.02 -8.79
CA VAL A 470 -12.94 -18.92 -9.81
C VAL A 470 -13.73 -18.86 -11.12
N GLY A 471 -13.10 -18.33 -12.17
CA GLY A 471 -13.68 -18.31 -13.52
C GLY A 471 -14.30 -16.99 -13.97
N VAL A 472 -14.30 -15.92 -13.16
CA VAL A 472 -14.83 -14.61 -13.58
C VAL A 472 -13.71 -13.69 -14.11
N PRO A 473 -13.74 -13.29 -15.41
CA PRO A 473 -12.75 -12.38 -15.94
C PRO A 473 -12.97 -10.94 -15.45
N VAL A 474 -11.88 -10.33 -14.95
CA VAL A 474 -11.77 -8.88 -14.69
C VAL A 474 -10.85 -8.26 -15.73
N VAL A 475 -11.38 -7.31 -16.51
CA VAL A 475 -10.60 -6.65 -17.57
C VAL A 475 -10.79 -5.15 -17.59
N GLY A 476 -9.67 -4.43 -17.68
CA GLY A 476 -9.64 -2.99 -17.88
C GLY A 476 -9.77 -2.60 -19.34
N LEU A 477 -10.78 -1.78 -19.65
CA LEU A 477 -11.00 -1.26 -20.99
C LEU A 477 -10.44 0.16 -21.13
N PRO A 478 -9.89 0.54 -22.30
CA PRO A 478 -9.48 1.93 -22.55
C PRO A 478 -10.64 2.90 -22.30
N SER A 479 -10.37 4.02 -21.62
CA SER A 479 -11.44 4.96 -21.22
C SER A 479 -12.19 5.55 -22.42
N GLU A 480 -11.52 5.72 -23.56
CA GLU A 480 -12.15 6.17 -24.81
C GLU A 480 -13.18 5.15 -25.30
N LEU A 481 -12.85 3.86 -25.20
CA LEU A 481 -13.78 2.78 -25.53
C LEU A 481 -14.95 2.76 -24.56
N VAL A 482 -14.71 2.94 -23.27
CA VAL A 482 -15.78 2.99 -22.25
C VAL A 482 -16.74 4.16 -22.49
N GLN A 483 -16.25 5.33 -22.90
CA GLN A 483 -17.11 6.45 -23.29
C GLN A 483 -18.01 6.08 -24.47
N VAL A 484 -17.47 5.41 -25.49
CA VAL A 484 -18.26 4.92 -26.63
C VAL A 484 -19.30 3.89 -26.18
N ILE A 485 -18.93 2.94 -25.31
CA ILE A 485 -19.86 1.94 -24.75
C ILE A 485 -21.03 2.64 -24.04
N ARG A 486 -20.75 3.61 -23.17
CA ARG A 486 -21.79 4.36 -22.44
C ARG A 486 -22.72 5.13 -23.39
N ALA A 487 -22.17 5.76 -24.44
CA ALA A 487 -22.96 6.45 -25.45
C ALA A 487 -23.88 5.50 -26.24
N MET A 488 -23.38 4.33 -26.65
CA MET A 488 -24.17 3.31 -27.35
C MET A 488 -25.32 2.79 -26.48
N LEU A 489 -25.04 2.46 -25.22
CA LEU A 489 -26.05 2.00 -24.26
C LEU A 489 -27.11 3.08 -23.98
N ALA A 490 -26.71 4.35 -23.87
CA ALA A 490 -27.64 5.47 -23.71
C ALA A 490 -28.55 5.66 -24.95
N GLY A 491 -28.04 5.33 -26.15
CA GLY A 491 -28.81 5.30 -27.40
C GLY A 491 -29.65 4.04 -27.61
N GLY A 492 -29.72 3.14 -26.61
CA GLY A 492 -30.48 1.89 -26.71
C GLY A 492 -29.82 0.80 -27.56
N VAL A 493 -28.55 0.99 -27.97
CA VAL A 493 -27.80 -0.01 -28.74
C VAL A 493 -27.14 -1.00 -27.77
N PRO A 494 -27.45 -2.31 -27.85
CA PRO A 494 -26.86 -3.29 -26.96
C PRO A 494 -25.36 -3.43 -27.23
N VAL A 495 -24.59 -3.47 -26.15
CA VAL A 495 -23.15 -3.73 -26.18
C VAL A 495 -22.87 -5.09 -25.56
N THR A 496 -22.10 -5.92 -26.25
CA THR A 496 -21.69 -7.24 -25.81
C THR A 496 -20.17 -7.29 -25.75
N VAL A 497 -19.65 -7.93 -24.70
CA VAL A 497 -18.22 -8.20 -24.54
C VAL A 497 -18.00 -9.69 -24.49
N ALA A 498 -17.01 -10.16 -25.25
CA ALA A 498 -16.50 -11.51 -25.21
C ALA A 498 -15.06 -11.47 -24.71
N VAL A 499 -14.76 -12.27 -23.69
CA VAL A 499 -13.42 -12.49 -23.16
C VAL A 499 -13.03 -13.93 -23.46
N GLY A 500 -11.96 -14.13 -24.21
CA GLY A 500 -11.46 -15.45 -24.59
C GLY A 500 -10.72 -16.18 -23.48
N ALA A 501 -10.07 -17.28 -23.84
CA ALA A 501 -9.20 -18.03 -22.93
C ALA A 501 -7.92 -17.23 -22.57
N VAL A 502 -7.28 -17.64 -21.47
CA VAL A 502 -6.02 -17.07 -21.01
C VAL A 502 -4.87 -17.47 -21.94
N GLU A 503 -4.11 -16.48 -22.38
CA GLU A 503 -2.87 -16.64 -23.14
C GLU A 503 -1.71 -16.04 -22.34
N ILE A 504 -0.56 -16.71 -22.33
CA ILE A 504 0.67 -16.17 -21.74
C ILE A 504 1.42 -15.40 -22.83
N ALA A 505 1.63 -14.11 -22.60
CA ALA A 505 2.39 -13.24 -23.50
C ALA A 505 3.68 -12.76 -22.81
N GLU A 506 4.72 -12.51 -23.60
CA GLU A 506 5.95 -11.89 -23.11
C GLU A 506 5.64 -10.55 -22.44
N ASN A 507 6.31 -10.28 -21.32
CA ASN A 507 6.16 -9.02 -20.63
C ASN A 507 7.05 -7.96 -21.29
N ASP A 508 6.53 -7.29 -22.32
CA ASP A 508 7.24 -6.21 -23.02
C ASP A 508 7.61 -5.03 -22.09
N ALA A 509 6.94 -4.92 -20.93
CA ALA A 509 7.25 -3.92 -19.90
C ALA A 509 8.39 -4.36 -18.96
N GLY A 510 9.05 -5.50 -19.23
CA GLY A 510 10.03 -6.16 -18.39
C GLY A 510 11.05 -5.20 -17.75
N THR A 511 11.17 -5.27 -16.42
CA THR A 511 12.02 -4.46 -15.53
C THR A 511 11.63 -2.99 -15.35
N SER A 512 10.52 -2.53 -15.93
CA SER A 512 10.05 -1.16 -15.67
C SER A 512 9.45 -1.02 -14.27
N VAL A 513 9.73 0.12 -13.63
CA VAL A 513 9.12 0.50 -12.35
C VAL A 513 7.60 0.53 -12.51
N ALA A 514 6.90 -0.21 -11.66
CA ALA A 514 5.46 -0.34 -11.68
C ALA A 514 4.80 1.04 -11.61
N ALA A 515 3.69 1.23 -12.35
CA ALA A 515 3.12 2.56 -12.48
C ALA A 515 2.52 3.08 -11.16
N PHE A 516 2.12 2.18 -10.25
CA PHE A 516 1.72 2.56 -8.89
C PHE A 516 2.88 2.95 -7.98
N SER A 517 4.10 2.50 -8.27
CA SER A 517 5.21 2.73 -7.35
C SER A 517 5.51 4.22 -7.25
N SER A 518 5.46 4.73 -6.03
CA SER A 518 5.73 6.12 -5.72
C SER A 518 7.10 6.55 -6.21
N ARG A 519 7.19 7.77 -6.74
CA ARG A 519 8.42 8.30 -7.35
C ARG A 519 8.92 9.52 -6.59
N GLY A 520 10.23 9.69 -6.61
CA GLY A 520 10.88 10.86 -6.05
C GLY A 520 10.54 12.18 -6.76
N LEU A 521 11.00 13.30 -6.22
CA LEU A 521 11.90 13.39 -5.05
C LEU A 521 11.16 13.29 -3.70
N ALA A 522 11.89 13.01 -2.62
CA ALA A 522 11.38 13.29 -1.27
C ALA A 522 11.07 14.78 -1.11
N PHE A 523 10.22 15.15 -0.16
CA PHE A 523 9.76 16.54 0.02
C PHE A 523 10.92 17.55 0.17
N GLY A 524 12.00 17.17 0.84
CA GLY A 524 13.21 18.00 0.99
C GLY A 524 14.15 18.03 -0.21
N GLY A 525 13.78 17.44 -1.35
CA GLY A 525 14.62 17.33 -2.55
C GLY A 525 15.61 16.15 -2.55
N GLY A 526 15.60 15.32 -1.50
CA GLY A 526 16.41 14.10 -1.43
C GLY A 526 16.02 13.08 -2.50
N LEU A 527 17.02 12.37 -3.04
CA LEU A 527 16.80 11.29 -4.00
C LEU A 527 16.17 10.09 -3.28
N LYS A 528 14.98 9.70 -3.74
CA LYS A 528 14.22 8.53 -3.31
C LYS A 528 13.43 7.99 -4.50
N PRO A 529 13.14 6.69 -4.59
CA PRO A 529 13.67 5.58 -3.78
C PRO A 529 15.15 5.27 -4.11
N GLU A 530 15.85 4.53 -3.25
CA GLU A 530 17.24 4.10 -3.50
C GLU A 530 17.32 2.84 -4.37
N LEU A 531 16.36 1.93 -4.23
CA LEU A 531 16.37 0.62 -4.89
C LEU A 531 15.03 0.33 -5.56
N VAL A 532 15.06 -0.62 -6.49
CA VAL A 532 13.88 -1.19 -7.12
C VAL A 532 13.97 -2.71 -6.98
N ALA A 533 12.87 -3.35 -6.60
CA ALA A 533 12.77 -4.80 -6.44
C ALA A 533 11.51 -5.34 -7.14
N PRO A 534 11.44 -6.65 -7.43
CA PRO A 534 10.19 -7.28 -7.84
C PRO A 534 9.09 -7.02 -6.81
N GLY A 535 7.97 -6.46 -7.27
CA GLY A 535 6.84 -6.08 -6.42
C GLY A 535 5.54 -6.07 -7.22
N VAL A 536 5.38 -7.00 -8.16
CA VAL A 536 4.11 -7.20 -8.86
C VAL A 536 3.86 -8.69 -8.94
N ALA A 537 2.73 -9.13 -8.38
CA ALA A 537 2.31 -10.52 -8.27
C ALA A 537 3.44 -11.42 -7.74
N VAL A 538 3.99 -11.06 -6.58
CA VAL A 538 5.05 -11.81 -5.88
C VAL A 538 4.40 -12.94 -5.08
N PRO A 539 4.69 -14.23 -5.37
CA PRO A 539 4.06 -15.36 -4.70
C PRO A 539 4.45 -15.48 -3.23
N THR A 540 3.47 -15.77 -2.37
CA THR A 540 3.66 -15.84 -0.91
C THR A 540 2.53 -16.60 -0.20
N SER A 541 2.56 -16.66 1.13
CA SER A 541 1.51 -17.23 1.98
C SER A 541 0.31 -16.31 2.16
N GLU A 542 -0.89 -16.88 2.21
CA GLU A 542 -2.11 -16.19 2.63
C GLU A 542 -2.60 -16.76 3.98
N PRO A 543 -3.19 -15.96 4.88
CA PRO A 543 -3.71 -16.47 6.14
C PRO A 543 -4.92 -17.41 5.93
N GLY A 544 -5.07 -18.36 6.85
CA GLY A 544 -6.23 -19.27 6.87
C GLY A 544 -6.07 -20.52 5.99
N ARG A 545 -7.21 -21.11 5.62
CA ARG A 545 -7.32 -22.37 4.89
C ARG A 545 -8.38 -22.27 3.80
N ALA A 546 -8.19 -22.99 2.70
CA ALA A 546 -9.22 -23.17 1.68
C ALA A 546 -10.39 -24.02 2.23
N GLU A 547 -11.52 -24.06 1.52
CA GLU A 547 -12.72 -24.80 1.95
C GLU A 547 -12.46 -26.32 2.11
N ASP A 548 -11.51 -26.85 1.35
CA ASP A 548 -11.03 -28.23 1.42
C ASP A 548 -9.98 -28.49 2.52
N GLY A 549 -9.56 -27.44 3.24
CA GLY A 549 -8.56 -27.49 4.31
C GLY A 549 -7.12 -27.28 3.85
N ASP A 550 -6.90 -27.05 2.56
CA ASP A 550 -5.56 -26.84 2.02
C ASP A 550 -4.96 -25.49 2.47
N VAL A 551 -3.62 -25.44 2.43
CA VAL A 551 -2.84 -24.26 2.76
C VAL A 551 -3.03 -23.23 1.65
N ARG A 552 -3.37 -22.00 2.01
CA ARG A 552 -3.55 -20.93 1.03
C ARG A 552 -2.22 -20.28 0.67
N PHE A 553 -1.96 -20.18 -0.62
CA PHE A 553 -0.89 -19.38 -1.17
C PHE A 553 -1.50 -18.36 -2.11
N GLY A 554 -0.83 -17.22 -2.20
CA GLY A 554 -1.28 -16.11 -3.01
C GLY A 554 -0.11 -15.43 -3.69
N THR A 555 -0.37 -14.21 -4.14
CA THR A 555 0.62 -13.27 -4.65
C THR A 555 0.27 -11.91 -4.11
N VAL A 556 1.25 -11.05 -3.90
CA VAL A 556 1.04 -9.67 -3.43
C VAL A 556 1.81 -8.71 -4.35
N SER A 557 1.28 -7.51 -4.54
CA SER A 557 1.85 -6.49 -5.43
C SER A 557 2.14 -5.19 -4.71
#